data_AF-A0A2V6GBD5-F1
#
_entry.id   AF-A0A2V6GBD5-F1
#
_cell.length_a   1.000
_cell.length_b   1.000
_cell.length_c   1.000
_cell.angle_alpha   90.00
_cell.angle_beta   90.00
_cell.angle_gamma   90.00
#
_symmetry.space_group_name_H-M   'P 1'
#
loop_
_entity.id
_entity.type
_entity.pdbx_description
1 polymer ?
#
loop_
_entity_poly.entity_id
_entity_poly.type
_entity_poly.pdbx_seq_one_letter_code
_entity_poly.pdbx_strand_id
1 'polypeptide(L)' 'MPDLDFKVLGVDAAARGLTPLLHFKIEIVNQTPGDKIQSVMLHAQIQIQSPQRAYTPSEKEKLRELFGRPEDWGQTLR' A
#
# COMPACT_ATOMS: atom_id res chain seq x y z
N MET A 1 19.00 -21.74 4.78
CA MET A 1 18.33 -20.49 4.38
C MET A 1 17.93 -19.78 5.66
N PRO A 2 18.19 -18.47 5.81
CA PRO A 2 17.78 -17.74 7.00
C PRO A 2 16.25 -17.81 7.14
N ASP A 3 15.78 -18.00 8.35
CA ASP A 3 14.36 -18.03 8.68
C ASP A 3 13.87 -16.60 8.89
N LEU A 4 13.21 -16.04 7.88
CA LEU A 4 12.79 -14.65 7.84
C LEU A 4 11.26 -14.55 7.92
N ASP A 5 10.78 -13.82 8.92
CA ASP A 5 9.39 -13.40 9.01
C ASP A 5 9.21 -11.98 8.43
N PHE A 6 8.08 -11.76 7.74
CA PHE A 6 7.80 -10.51 7.04
C PHE A 6 6.44 -9.98 7.47
N LYS A 7 6.39 -8.70 7.84
CA LYS A 7 5.15 -8.03 8.24
C LYS A 7 5.04 -6.65 7.64
N VAL A 8 3.89 -6.35 7.02
CA VAL A 8 3.56 -4.99 6.62
C VAL A 8 2.94 -4.29 7.84
N LEU A 9 3.66 -3.32 8.38
CA LEU A 9 3.22 -2.56 9.55
C LEU A 9 2.19 -1.48 9.19
N GLY A 10 2.17 -1.03 7.94
CA GLY A 10 1.21 -0.05 7.46
C GLY A 10 1.69 0.71 6.23
N VAL A 11 0.86 1.67 5.82
CA VAL A 11 1.13 2.56 4.70
C VAL A 11 0.72 3.98 5.07
N ASP A 12 1.60 4.93 4.76
CA ASP A 12 1.38 6.36 4.98
C ASP A 12 1.61 7.15 3.69
N ALA A 13 0.96 8.30 3.55
CA ALA A 13 1.29 9.24 2.48
C ALA A 13 2.66 9.89 2.77
N ALA A 14 3.51 10.02 1.76
CA ALA A 14 4.79 10.68 1.92
C ALA A 14 4.59 12.20 2.12
N ALA A 15 5.08 12.74 3.23
CA ALA A 15 4.84 14.13 3.61
C ALA A 15 5.48 15.18 2.69
N ARG A 16 6.55 14.83 1.97
CA ARG A 16 7.34 15.76 1.13
C ARG A 16 7.75 15.12 -0.20
N GLY A 17 6.81 14.45 -0.85
CA GLY A 17 7.02 13.96 -2.21
C GLY A 17 6.89 15.09 -3.24
N LEU A 18 7.76 15.10 -4.25
CA LEU A 18 7.55 15.94 -5.45
C LEU A 18 6.32 15.48 -6.26
N THR A 19 5.88 14.25 -6.01
CA THR A 19 4.68 13.61 -6.56
C THR A 19 3.93 12.89 -5.44
N PRO A 20 2.67 12.48 -5.67
CA PRO A 20 1.98 11.58 -4.75
C PRO A 20 2.79 10.29 -4.56
N LEU A 21 3.13 9.98 -3.31
CA LEU A 21 3.93 8.81 -2.93
C LEU A 21 3.34 8.14 -1.69
N LEU A 22 3.49 6.83 -1.61
CA LEU A 22 3.10 6.00 -0.47
C LEU A 22 4.35 5.35 0.14
N HIS A 23 4.47 5.42 1.47
CA HIS A 23 5.51 4.73 2.22
C HIS A 23 4.95 3.49 2.88
N PHE A 24 5.38 2.32 2.42
CA PHE A 24 5.05 1.03 3.03
C PHE A 24 6.11 0.70 4.08
N LYS A 25 5.67 0.44 5.31
CA LYS A 25 6.54 0.04 6.41
C LYS A 25 6.56 -1.48 6.48
N ILE A 26 7.72 -2.07 6.29
CA ILE A 26 7.92 -3.52 6.32
C ILE A 26 8.89 -3.83 7.46
N GLU A 27 8.50 -4.77 8.30
CA GLU A 27 9.36 -5.39 9.30
C GLU A 27 9.84 -6.74 8.75
N ILE A 28 11.14 -6.99 8.88
CA ILE A 28 11.79 -8.25 8.51
C ILE A 28 12.54 -8.75 9.73
N VAL A 29 12.14 -9.90 10.27
CA VAL A 29 12.75 -10.49 11.48
C VAL A 29 13.48 -11.76 11.11
N ASN A 30 14.77 -11.84 11.43
CA ASN A 30 15.48 -13.12 11.42
C ASN A 30 15.15 -13.88 12.71
N GLN A 31 14.44 -14.99 12.58
CA GLN A 31 14.02 -15.84 13.70
C GLN A 31 15.19 -16.61 14.32
N THR A 32 16.32 -16.75 13.60
CA THR A 32 17.48 -17.52 14.07
C THR A 32 18.49 -16.62 14.78
N PRO A 33 18.64 -16.72 16.12
CA PRO A 33 19.58 -15.88 16.86
C PRO A 33 21.03 -16.19 16.48
N GLY A 34 21.86 -15.15 16.33
CA GLY A 34 23.27 -15.29 15.98
C GLY A 34 23.53 -15.49 14.49
N ASP A 35 22.50 -15.76 13.68
CA ASP A 35 22.64 -15.85 12.23
C ASP A 35 22.72 -14.44 11.62
N LYS A 36 23.82 -14.18 10.89
CA LYS A 36 24.12 -12.85 10.34
C LYS A 36 23.67 -12.76 8.90
N ILE A 37 22.71 -11.88 8.64
CA ILE A 37 22.29 -11.53 7.29
C ILE A 37 23.27 -10.51 6.71
N GLN A 38 24.02 -10.89 5.68
CA GLN A 38 24.97 -9.99 5.00
C GLN A 38 24.27 -9.11 3.95
N SER A 39 23.22 -9.63 3.32
CA SER A 39 22.49 -8.93 2.25
C SER A 39 21.07 -9.47 2.13
N VAL A 40 20.13 -8.59 1.76
CA VAL A 40 18.74 -8.95 1.43
C VAL A 40 18.42 -8.37 0.06
N MET A 41 17.94 -9.21 -0.86
CA MET A 41 17.28 -8.76 -2.08
C MET A 41 15.78 -8.87 -1.86
N LEU A 42 15.10 -7.73 -1.73
CA LEU A 42 13.67 -7.68 -1.50
C LEU A 42 12.94 -7.49 -2.83
N HIS A 43 12.12 -8.48 -3.21
CA HIS A 43 11.16 -8.34 -4.29
C HIS A 43 9.77 -8.17 -3.68
N ALA A 44 9.12 -7.05 -3.96
CA ALA A 44 7.79 -6.73 -3.45
C ALA A 44 6.83 -6.47 -4.61
N GLN A 45 5.61 -6.98 -4.49
CA GLN A 45 4.54 -6.72 -5.45
C GLN A 45 3.40 -6.00 -4.72
N ILE A 46 2.96 -4.87 -5.27
CA ILE A 46 1.79 -4.14 -4.76
C ILE A 46 0.62 -4.48 -5.67
N GLN A 47 -0.41 -5.11 -5.12
CA GLN A 47 -1.67 -5.36 -5.80
C GLN A 47 -2.74 -4.42 -5.24
N ILE A 48 -3.32 -3.59 -6.10
CA ILE A 48 -4.34 -2.62 -5.71
C ILE A 48 -5.69 -3.11 -6.22
N GLN A 49 -6.59 -3.47 -5.28
CA GLN A 49 -7.97 -3.87 -5.58
C GLN A 49 -8.89 -2.66 -5.45
N SER A 50 -8.75 -1.68 -6.35
CA SER A 50 -9.47 -0.39 -6.27
C SER A 50 -11.00 -0.51 -6.09
N PRO A 51 -11.71 -1.43 -6.77
CA PRO A 51 -13.17 -1.55 -6.64
C PRO A 51 -13.65 -1.98 -5.25
N GLN A 52 -12.78 -2.62 -4.45
CA GLN A 52 -13.13 -3.12 -3.11
C GLN A 52 -12.96 -2.05 -2.03
N ARG A 53 -12.45 -0.87 -2.37
CA ARG A 53 -12.30 0.22 -1.40
C ARG A 53 -13.66 0.86 -1.13
N ALA A 54 -14.14 0.72 0.10
CA ALA A 54 -15.24 1.53 0.58
C ALA A 54 -14.75 2.97 0.81
N TYR A 55 -15.58 3.93 0.42
CA TYR A 55 -15.36 5.36 0.66
C TYR A 55 -16.50 5.89 1.52
N THR A 56 -16.15 6.69 2.53
CA THR A 56 -17.13 7.47 3.27
C THR A 56 -17.80 8.51 2.38
N PRO A 57 -19.00 9.02 2.72
CA PRO A 57 -19.66 10.05 1.92
C PRO A 57 -18.81 11.30 1.68
N SER A 58 -18.02 11.72 2.68
CA SER A 58 -17.13 12.89 2.57
C SER A 58 -15.94 12.64 1.65
N GLU A 59 -15.40 11.43 1.62
CA GLU A 59 -14.36 11.05 0.65
C GLU A 59 -14.92 10.99 -0.77
N LYS A 60 -16.13 10.43 -0.95
CA LYS A 60 -16.79 10.36 -2.25
C LYS A 60 -16.98 11.73 -2.90
N GLU A 61 -17.39 12.73 -2.12
CA GLU A 61 -17.57 14.09 -2.62
C GLU A 61 -16.24 14.71 -3.10
N LYS A 62 -15.14 14.52 -2.36
CA LYS A 62 -13.80 15.00 -2.76
C LYS A 62 -13.29 14.34 -4.04
N LEU A 63 -13.75 13.13 -4.32
CA LEU A 63 -13.36 12.35 -5.50
C LEU A 63 -14.22 12.67 -6.73
N ARG A 64 -15.28 13.47 -6.58
CA ARG A 64 -16.21 13.80 -7.67
C ARG A 64 -15.53 14.51 -8.84
N GLU A 65 -14.57 15.40 -8.56
CA GLU A 65 -13.84 16.13 -9.60
C GLU A 65 -12.90 15.22 -10.41
N LEU A 66 -12.44 14.12 -9.80
CA LEU A 66 -11.53 13.17 -10.44
C LEU A 66 -12.27 12.06 -11.19
N PHE A 67 -13.38 11.59 -10.64
CA PHE A 67 -14.05 10.36 -11.10
C PHE A 67 -15.52 10.55 -11.49
N GLY A 68 -16.07 11.76 -11.37
CA GLY A 68 -17.49 12.02 -11.58
C GLY A 68 -18.35 11.56 -10.40
N ARG A 69 -19.67 11.43 -10.61
CA ARG A 69 -20.61 11.13 -9.53
C ARG A 69 -20.42 9.69 -9.00
N PRO A 70 -20.52 9.45 -7.69
CA PRO A 70 -20.33 8.11 -7.12
C PRO A 70 -21.26 7.03 -7.67
N GLU A 71 -22.49 7.39 -8.08
CA GLU A 71 -23.42 6.47 -8.75
C GLU A 71 -22.90 5.92 -10.09
N ASP A 72 -21.98 6.63 -10.75
CA ASP A 72 -21.48 6.28 -12.09
C ASP A 72 -20.17 5.47 -12.05
N TRP A 73 -19.51 5.38 -10.89
CA TRP A 73 -18.19 4.74 -10.76
C TRP A 73 -18.18 3.26 -11.19
N GLY A 74 -19.27 2.52 -10.95
CA GLY A 74 -19.39 1.11 -11.35
C GLY A 74 -19.48 0.89 -12.87
N GLN A 75 -19.75 1.94 -13.66
CA GLN A 75 -19.79 1.87 -15.12
C GLN A 75 -18.46 2.31 -15.76
N THR A 76 -17.66 3.10 -15.05
CA THR A 76 -16.38 3.65 -15.53
C THR A 76 -15.15 2.85 -15.09
N LEU A 77 -15.27 2.03 -14.03
CA LEU A 77 -14.26 1.06 -13.61
C LEU A 77 -14.38 -0.23 -14.44
N ARG A 78 -13.74 -0.27 -15.63
CA ARG A 78 -13.42 -1.52 -16.34
C ARG A 78 -11.96 -1.90 -16.16
#